data_AF-A0A955UC39-F1
#
_entry.id   AF-A0A955UC39-F1
#
_cell.length_a   1.000
_cell.length_b   1.000
_cell.length_c   1.000
_cell.angle_alpha   90.00
_cell.angle_beta   90.00
_cell.angle_gamma   90.00
#
_symmetry.space_group_name_H-M   'P 1'
#
loop_
_entity.id
_entity.type
_entity.pdbx_description
1 polymer ?
#
loop_
_entity_poly.entity_id
_entity_poly.type
_entity_poly.pdbx_seq_one_letter_code
_entity_poly.pdbx_strand_id
1 'polypeptide(L)'
;MKPIYTVLTRTQVVSLLKWYDQPHPTRPDRTIPGYDKAHAVRTARLCVAVAAALGHPLSRLRQFEAACLLHDMGRAGLDPVLFGRIWAWAKEQKIPTRPREWRARYPRTLYGRES
;
A
#
# COMPACT_ATOMS: atom_id res chain seq x y z
N MET A 1 -28.59 2.02 6.39
CA MET A 1 -27.44 1.09 6.55
C MET A 1 -26.30 1.63 5.68
N LYS A 2 -25.15 2.05 6.25
CA LYS A 2 -24.01 2.49 5.43
C LYS A 2 -23.50 1.26 4.66
N PRO A 3 -23.32 1.31 3.32
CA PRO A 3 -22.84 0.14 2.61
C PRO A 3 -21.40 -0.14 3.05
N ILE A 4 -21.15 -1.35 3.51
CA ILE A 4 -19.81 -1.84 3.73
C ILE A 4 -19.28 -2.22 2.35
N TYR A 5 -18.52 -1.33 1.72
CA TYR A 5 -18.01 -1.53 0.37
C TYR A 5 -16.77 -2.44 0.36
N THR A 6 -16.95 -3.68 0.82
CA THR A 6 -16.04 -4.79 0.53
C THR A 6 -16.80 -5.69 -0.43
N VAL A 7 -16.32 -5.76 -1.67
CA VAL A 7 -16.97 -6.44 -2.79
C VAL A 7 -16.43 -7.85 -2.95
N LEU A 8 -15.15 -8.03 -2.62
CA LEU A 8 -14.50 -9.31 -2.51
C LEU A 8 -14.93 -10.03 -1.22
N THR A 9 -15.01 -11.34 -1.30
CA THR A 9 -15.25 -12.18 -0.12
C THR A 9 -14.04 -12.13 0.83
N ARG A 10 -14.28 -12.43 2.10
CA ARG A 10 -13.19 -12.55 3.10
C ARG A 10 -12.08 -13.49 2.62
N THR A 11 -12.44 -14.62 2.01
CA THR A 11 -11.49 -15.60 1.49
C THR A 11 -10.63 -15.01 0.37
N GLN A 12 -11.22 -14.27 -0.57
CA GLN A 12 -10.47 -13.59 -1.62
C GLN A 12 -9.51 -12.55 -1.06
N VAL A 13 -9.96 -11.73 -0.10
CA VAL A 13 -9.10 -10.74 0.57
C VAL A 13 -7.92 -11.42 1.26
N VAL A 14 -8.17 -12.48 2.05
CA VAL A 14 -7.11 -13.22 2.74
C VAL A 14 -6.13 -13.83 1.74
N SER A 15 -6.61 -14.43 0.65
CA SER A 15 -5.75 -14.99 -0.39
C SER A 15 -4.89 -13.95 -1.08
N LEU A 16 -5.42 -12.76 -1.36
CA LEU A 16 -4.63 -11.67 -1.94
C LEU A 16 -3.57 -11.16 -0.96
N LEU A 17 -3.91 -11.04 0.32
CA LEU A 17 -2.97 -10.56 1.33
C LEU A 17 -1.84 -11.55 1.63
N LYS A 18 -1.97 -12.83 1.29
CA LYS A 18 -0.86 -13.80 1.40
C LYS A 18 0.34 -13.43 0.52
N TRP A 19 0.13 -12.69 -0.57
CA TRP A 19 1.23 -12.24 -1.44
C TRP A 19 2.17 -11.23 -0.78
N TYR A 20 1.79 -10.65 0.37
CA TYR A 20 2.69 -9.82 1.15
C TYR A 20 3.60 -10.63 2.08
N ASP A 21 3.30 -11.91 2.31
CA ASP A 21 4.10 -12.77 3.16
C ASP A 21 5.34 -13.24 2.42
N GLN A 22 6.45 -13.35 3.14
CA GLN A 22 7.73 -13.80 2.58
C GLN A 22 8.30 -14.94 3.42
N PRO A 23 8.98 -15.93 2.82
CA PRO A 23 9.71 -16.93 3.59
C PRO A 23 10.83 -16.26 4.38
N HIS A 24 11.11 -16.75 5.58
CA HIS A 24 12.22 -16.25 6.37
C HIS A 24 13.54 -16.72 5.73
N PRO A 25 14.51 -15.82 5.48
CA PRO A 25 15.68 -16.11 4.63
C PRO A 25 16.59 -17.22 5.17
N THR A 26 16.60 -17.43 6.48
CA THR A 26 17.41 -18.45 7.17
C THR A 26 16.61 -19.50 7.93
N ARG A 27 15.26 -19.44 7.89
CA ARG A 27 14.37 -20.34 8.65
C ARG A 27 13.20 -20.77 7.75
N PRO A 28 13.36 -21.79 6.90
CA PRO A 28 12.39 -22.13 5.85
C PRO A 28 10.99 -22.50 6.37
N ASP A 29 10.88 -22.92 7.63
CA ASP A 29 9.63 -23.22 8.33
C ASP A 29 8.85 -21.97 8.76
N ARG A 30 9.46 -20.78 8.64
CA ARG A 30 8.88 -19.52 9.08
C ARG A 30 8.51 -18.61 7.92
N THR A 31 7.38 -17.96 8.11
CA THR A 31 6.88 -16.90 7.24
C THR A 31 6.98 -15.57 7.97
N ILE A 32 7.55 -14.57 7.31
CA ILE A 32 7.54 -13.18 7.75
C ILE A 32 6.22 -12.58 7.26
N PRO A 33 5.32 -12.17 8.17
CA PRO A 33 4.07 -11.57 7.78
C PRO A 33 4.31 -10.22 7.11
N GLY A 34 3.63 -10.00 6.00
CA GLY A 34 3.69 -8.74 5.28
C GLY A 34 3.31 -7.52 6.13
N TYR A 35 4.22 -6.54 6.22
CA TYR A 35 4.05 -5.32 7.03
C TYR A 35 2.78 -4.53 6.71
N ASP A 36 2.43 -4.39 5.42
CA ASP A 36 1.45 -3.39 4.97
C ASP A 36 0.03 -3.94 4.76
N LYS A 37 -0.27 -5.18 5.19
CA LYS A 37 -1.59 -5.81 4.95
C LYS A 37 -2.75 -5.01 5.54
N ALA A 38 -2.59 -4.53 6.78
CA ALA A 38 -3.62 -3.76 7.46
C ALA A 38 -3.86 -2.40 6.79
N HIS A 39 -2.79 -1.78 6.25
CA HIS A 39 -2.88 -0.56 5.46
C HIS A 39 -3.62 -0.82 4.16
N ALA A 40 -3.23 -1.84 3.40
CA ALA A 40 -3.88 -2.22 2.14
C ALA A 40 -5.38 -2.45 2.31
N VAL A 41 -5.81 -3.11 3.39
CA VAL A 41 -7.24 -3.30 3.72
C VAL A 41 -7.96 -1.97 3.97
N ARG A 42 -7.35 -1.05 4.73
CA ARG A 42 -7.94 0.27 4.97
C ARG A 42 -8.04 1.08 3.67
N THR A 43 -6.99 1.08 2.86
CA THR A 43 -6.95 1.73 1.55
C THR A 43 -8.06 1.21 0.65
N ALA A 44 -8.19 -0.12 0.50
CA ALA A 44 -9.26 -0.73 -0.28
C ALA A 44 -10.66 -0.31 0.20
N ARG A 45 -10.93 -0.35 1.51
CA ARG A 45 -12.23 0.04 2.07
C ARG A 45 -12.59 1.51 1.78
N LEU A 46 -11.62 2.40 1.80
CA LEU A 46 -11.83 3.82 1.50
C LEU A 46 -12.01 4.05 0.00
N CYS A 47 -11.10 3.52 -0.82
CA CYS A 47 -11.10 3.72 -2.26
C CYS A 47 -12.34 3.10 -2.93
N VAL A 48 -12.70 1.87 -2.57
CA VAL A 48 -13.86 1.18 -3.15
C VAL A 48 -15.17 1.88 -2.78
N ALA A 49 -15.28 2.43 -1.57
CA ALA A 49 -16.43 3.23 -1.17
C ALA A 49 -16.61 4.49 -2.04
N VAL A 50 -15.50 5.19 -2.33
CA VAL A 50 -15.52 6.35 -3.24
C VAL A 50 -15.88 5.91 -4.66
N ALA A 51 -15.26 4.86 -5.18
CA ALA A 51 -15.54 4.36 -6.53
C ALA A 51 -17.00 3.91 -6.70
N ALA A 52 -17.59 3.30 -5.67
CA ALA A 52 -18.99 2.92 -5.67
C ALA A 52 -19.92 4.16 -5.67
N ALA A 53 -19.58 5.19 -4.88
CA ALA A 53 -20.33 6.45 -4.87
C ALA A 53 -20.27 7.20 -6.22
N LEU A 54 -19.21 6.97 -7.01
CA LEU A 54 -19.09 7.48 -8.38
C LEU A 54 -19.85 6.64 -9.43
N GLY A 55 -20.60 5.61 -9.02
CA GLY A 55 -21.45 4.83 -9.91
C GLY A 55 -20.71 3.79 -10.75
N HIS A 56 -19.51 3.36 -10.37
CA HIS A 56 -18.80 2.32 -11.11
C HIS A 56 -19.48 0.94 -10.98
N PRO A 57 -19.47 0.13 -12.05
CA PRO A 57 -20.12 -1.18 -12.04
C PRO A 57 -19.40 -2.18 -11.13
N LEU A 58 -20.14 -3.15 -10.60
CA LEU A 58 -19.64 -4.16 -9.65
C LEU A 58 -18.38 -4.89 -10.15
N SER A 59 -18.31 -5.21 -11.44
CA SER A 59 -17.14 -5.86 -12.06
C SER A 59 -15.87 -5.02 -11.92
N ARG A 60 -15.98 -3.70 -12.17
CA ARG A 60 -14.86 -2.76 -11.99
C ARG A 60 -14.50 -2.58 -10.52
N LEU A 61 -15.50 -2.51 -9.63
CA LEU A 61 -15.24 -2.41 -8.19
C LEU A 61 -14.46 -3.61 -7.65
N ARG A 62 -14.76 -4.84 -8.12
CA ARG A 62 -13.99 -6.05 -7.75
C ARG A 62 -12.53 -5.97 -8.16
N GLN A 63 -12.26 -5.58 -9.41
CA GLN A 63 -10.89 -5.41 -9.90
C GLN A 63 -10.16 -4.30 -9.15
N PHE A 64 -10.86 -3.19 -8.89
CA PHE A 64 -10.31 -2.05 -8.19
C PHE A 64 -9.99 -2.38 -6.72
N GLU A 65 -10.85 -3.13 -6.04
CA GLU A 65 -10.57 -3.61 -4.68
C GLU A 65 -9.34 -4.52 -4.65
N ALA A 66 -9.21 -5.46 -5.61
CA ALA A 66 -8.03 -6.30 -5.71
C ALA A 66 -6.75 -5.47 -5.97
N ALA A 67 -6.82 -4.46 -6.84
CA ALA A 67 -5.71 -3.55 -7.09
C ALA A 67 -5.33 -2.75 -5.84
N CYS A 68 -6.30 -2.23 -5.09
CA CYS A 68 -6.05 -1.53 -3.82
C CYS A 68 -5.42 -2.46 -2.78
N LEU A 69 -5.84 -3.71 -2.71
CA LEU A 69 -5.26 -4.71 -1.80
C LEU A 69 -3.83 -5.07 -2.17
N LEU A 70 -3.43 -4.99 -3.45
CA LEU A 70 -2.10 -5.36 -3.92
C LEU A 70 -1.16 -4.17 -4.20
N HIS A 71 -1.63 -2.93 -4.07
CA HIS A 71 -0.90 -1.75 -4.56
C HIS A 71 0.51 -1.58 -3.98
N ASP A 72 0.73 -2.01 -2.73
CA ASP A 72 2.01 -1.92 -2.03
C ASP A 72 2.70 -3.30 -1.90
N MET A 73 2.33 -4.29 -2.73
CA MET A 73 2.95 -5.63 -2.67
C MET A 73 4.47 -5.62 -2.88
N GLY A 74 5.01 -4.61 -3.57
CA GLY A 74 6.45 -4.42 -3.73
C GLY A 74 7.21 -4.14 -2.42
N ARG A 75 6.50 -3.90 -1.32
CA ARG A 75 7.06 -3.76 0.04
C ARG A 75 7.10 -5.08 0.81
N ALA A 76 6.70 -6.20 0.20
CA ALA A 76 6.75 -7.50 0.86
C ALA A 76 8.18 -7.82 1.33
N GLY A 77 8.31 -8.29 2.58
CA GLY A 77 9.61 -8.62 3.17
C GLY A 77 10.43 -7.44 3.70
N LEU A 78 9.96 -6.20 3.57
CA LEU A 78 10.61 -5.07 4.23
C LEU A 78 10.47 -5.18 5.75
N ASP A 79 11.60 -5.02 6.46
CA ASP A 79 11.61 -4.91 7.90
C ASP A 79 10.97 -3.57 8.32
N PRO A 80 9.88 -3.59 9.11
CA PRO A 80 9.15 -2.39 9.48
C PRO A 80 9.95 -1.44 10.37
N VAL A 81 10.83 -1.98 11.23
CA VAL A 81 11.70 -1.21 12.10
C VAL A 81 12.77 -0.52 11.27
N LEU A 82 13.43 -1.26 10.36
CA LEU A 82 14.44 -0.69 9.48
C LEU A 82 13.83 0.37 8.56
N PHE A 83 12.69 0.07 7.94
CA PHE A 83 12.00 1.00 7.06
C PHE A 83 11.59 2.27 7.81
N GLY A 84 11.01 2.12 9.01
CA GLY A 84 10.69 3.24 9.89
C GLY A 84 11.91 4.09 10.27
N ARG A 85 13.07 3.46 10.54
CA ARG A 85 14.32 4.16 10.84
C ARG A 85 14.85 4.97 9.66
N ILE A 86 14.76 4.44 8.43
CA ILE A 86 15.18 5.19 7.22
C ILE A 86 14.33 6.46 7.07
N TRP A 87 13.01 6.36 7.25
CA TRP A 87 12.12 7.52 7.20
C TRP A 87 12.36 8.53 8.32
N ALA A 88 12.57 8.03 9.54
CA ALA A 88 12.86 8.89 10.70
C ALA A 88 14.17 9.67 10.47
N TRP A 89 15.23 8.97 10.07
CA TRP A 89 16.51 9.59 9.72
C TRP A 89 16.36 10.61 8.60
N ALA A 90 15.65 10.30 7.52
CA ALA A 90 15.41 11.24 6.43
C ALA A 90 14.74 12.52 6.92
N LYS A 91 13.76 12.40 7.82
CA LYS A 91 13.07 13.54 8.43
C LYS A 91 14.00 14.38 9.31
N GLU A 92 14.82 13.74 10.15
CA GLU A 92 15.81 14.41 11.00
C GLU A 92 16.86 15.18 10.17
N GLN A 93 17.31 14.58 9.06
CA GLN A 93 18.23 15.21 8.10
C GLN A 93 17.55 16.22 7.18
N LYS A 94 16.25 16.47 7.37
CA LYS A 94 15.43 17.35 6.52
C LYS A 94 15.48 16.95 5.05
N ILE A 95 15.66 15.67 4.74
CA ILE A 95 15.59 15.15 3.38
C ILE A 95 14.11 15.10 2.97
N PRO A 96 13.73 15.61 1.79
CA PRO A 96 12.35 15.53 1.34
C PRO A 96 11.86 14.08 1.25
N THR A 97 10.72 13.81 1.90
CA THR A 97 10.14 12.47 2.02
C THR A 97 8.94 12.26 1.09
N ARG A 98 8.44 13.34 0.49
CA ARG A 98 7.29 13.34 -0.42
C ARG A 98 7.67 13.95 -1.77
N PRO A 99 7.08 13.50 -2.89
CA PRO A 99 7.33 14.11 -4.20
C PRO A 99 7.13 15.62 -4.21
N ARG A 100 6.06 16.12 -3.57
CA ARG A 100 5.82 17.57 -3.42
C ARG A 100 6.96 18.30 -2.71
N GLU A 101 7.47 17.75 -1.62
CA GLU A 101 8.59 18.33 -0.86
C GLU A 101 9.86 18.34 -1.72
N TRP A 102 10.10 17.26 -2.46
CA TRP A 102 11.26 17.15 -3.35
C TRP A 102 11.21 18.20 -4.45
N ARG A 103 10.06 18.35 -5.12
CA ARG A 103 9.86 19.36 -6.17
C ARG A 103 10.04 20.78 -5.64
N ALA A 104 9.54 21.08 -4.44
CA ALA A 104 9.72 22.38 -3.81
C ALA A 104 11.19 22.69 -3.50
N ARG A 105 11.95 21.69 -3.03
CA ARG A 105 13.36 21.88 -2.63
C ARG A 105 14.34 21.80 -3.79
N TYR A 106 14.08 20.95 -4.78
CA TYR A 106 14.99 20.65 -5.88
C TYR A 106 14.31 20.79 -7.26
N PRO A 107 13.73 21.96 -7.59
CA PRO A 107 12.90 22.14 -8.79
C PRO A 107 13.65 21.97 -10.11
N ARG A 108 14.99 22.06 -10.09
CA ARG A 108 15.84 21.95 -11.29
C ARG A 108 16.27 20.51 -11.61
N THR A 109 16.04 19.56 -10.71
CA THR A 109 16.34 18.14 -10.95
C THR A 109 15.33 17.52 -11.90
N LEU A 110 15.66 16.38 -12.54
CA LEU A 110 14.72 15.66 -13.40
C LEU A 110 13.42 15.34 -12.65
N TYR A 111 13.55 14.74 -11.47
CA TYR A 111 12.42 14.41 -10.59
C TYR A 111 11.68 15.66 -10.08
N GLY A 112 12.39 16.78 -9.91
CA GLY A 112 11.81 18.08 -9.54
C GLY A 112 10.82 18.64 -10.56
N ARG A 113 10.86 18.16 -11.81
CA ARG A 113 10.03 18.61 -12.93
C ARG A 113 8.92 17.62 -13.32
N GLU A 114 8.83 16.47 -12.67
CA GLU A 114 7.75 15.52 -12.92
C GLU A 114 6.41 16.10 -12.44
N SER A 115 5.38 16.02 -13.29
CA SER A 115 4.01 16.49 -13.04
C SER A 115 3.25 15.56 -12.11
#